data_AF-A0A9P1GQP6-F1
#
_entry.id   AF-A0A9P1GQP6-F1
#
_cell.length_a   1.000
_cell.length_b   1.000
_cell.length_c   1.000
_cell.angle_alpha   90.00
_cell.angle_beta   90.00
_cell.angle_gamma   90.00
#
_symmetry.space_group_name_H-M   'P 1'
#
loop_
_entity.id
_entity.type
_entity.pdbx_description
1 polymer ?
#
loop_
_entity_poly.entity_id
_entity_poly.type
_entity_poly.pdbx_seq_one_letter_code
_entity_poly.pdbx_strand_id
1 'polypeptide(L)'
;MPSLRIVLVATCFASASAGACTPVDSCPKLSDGLYCPVNDVTEHADINRDVKLIKDHLKANDYTSAKAVYTGGSFSSKGGGIMRTLQALAQKDMTVNGKYTNVFFSGALDLYGSIDGIWHNYIIACLDDTGFCAGKSHDFKSYIINKCLIGVVTAYATYELGAAVWKAGENMTADDEAAYAWDEGAAFHIGNIEPVIGDGYTGKAPGNLYSPYEFNWKRDDDFDDGLSTHAAAPPTLNFGLLNVRGTYNAANVASAQLAMYKIYSIAAIRSALKYANKAYNNGTFQEKYLAEGWAYWRSASGYISTVNKTIVQQVDALFDLSLTDMPADTDCTIKSLLEPMYPDLGITCAMVGTWKDVREISGHCLATACDDTGNSATLGDSSTAWVDMCKAIPSTSESEMENSGFTASVAAAMPLSILAIFF
;
A
#
# COMPACT_ATOMS: atom_id res chain seq x y z
N MET A 1 26.69 -64.49 -40.76
CA MET A 1 25.33 -64.44 -40.17
C MET A 1 25.24 -65.48 -39.07
N PRO A 2 24.59 -65.25 -37.92
CA PRO A 2 24.37 -64.02 -37.14
C PRO A 2 24.94 -64.18 -35.69
N SER A 3 25.52 -63.17 -35.04
CA SER A 3 24.91 -62.00 -34.37
C SER A 3 23.85 -62.34 -33.32
N LEU A 4 24.26 -62.49 -32.05
CA LEU A 4 23.37 -62.46 -30.89
C LEU A 4 23.62 -61.18 -30.10
N ARG A 5 22.70 -60.23 -30.22
CA ARG A 5 22.62 -59.00 -29.43
C ARG A 5 21.98 -59.33 -28.09
N ILE A 6 22.67 -59.07 -26.98
CA ILE A 6 22.04 -58.96 -25.67
C ILE A 6 21.84 -57.47 -25.39
N VAL A 7 20.57 -57.09 -25.36
CA VAL A 7 20.10 -55.73 -25.05
C VAL A 7 20.29 -55.50 -23.56
N LEU A 8 21.18 -54.57 -23.21
CA LEU A 8 21.28 -54.03 -21.86
C LEU A 8 20.10 -53.06 -21.68
N VAL A 9 19.07 -53.47 -20.94
CA VAL A 9 17.99 -52.57 -20.51
C VAL A 9 18.55 -51.71 -19.38
N ALA A 10 18.99 -50.50 -19.71
CA ALA A 10 19.28 -49.47 -18.72
C ALA A 10 17.94 -48.92 -18.21
N THR A 11 17.50 -49.40 -17.04
CA THR A 11 16.47 -48.72 -16.25
C THR A 11 17.06 -47.41 -15.73
N CYS A 12 16.81 -46.33 -16.47
CA CYS A 12 16.95 -44.97 -15.94
C CYS A 12 15.90 -44.78 -14.84
N PHE A 13 16.31 -44.91 -13.58
CA PHE A 13 15.58 -44.27 -12.49
C PHE A 13 15.77 -42.76 -12.67
N ALA A 14 14.79 -42.10 -13.29
CA ALA A 14 14.60 -40.68 -13.14
C ALA A 14 14.21 -40.45 -11.68
N SER A 15 15.19 -40.17 -10.82
CA SER A 15 14.94 -39.54 -9.54
C SER A 15 14.42 -38.14 -9.85
N ALA A 16 13.09 -37.99 -9.92
CA ALA A 16 12.47 -36.69 -9.73
C ALA A 16 12.95 -36.19 -8.37
N SER A 17 13.77 -35.14 -8.38
CA SER A 17 14.01 -34.36 -7.18
C SER A 17 12.67 -33.79 -6.76
N ALA A 18 11.98 -34.46 -5.84
CA ALA A 18 10.96 -33.82 -5.04
C ALA A 18 11.68 -32.65 -4.36
N GLY A 19 11.46 -31.42 -4.85
CA GLY A 19 11.88 -30.23 -4.14
C GLY A 19 11.36 -30.37 -2.72
N ALA A 20 12.26 -30.33 -1.74
CA ALA A 20 11.88 -30.44 -0.34
C ALA A 20 10.84 -29.35 -0.07
N CYS A 21 9.60 -29.73 0.20
CA CYS A 21 8.60 -28.76 0.53
C CYS A 21 8.99 -28.10 1.85
N THR A 22 8.80 -26.79 1.93
CA THR A 22 9.04 -26.02 3.15
C THR A 22 7.79 -26.17 4.03
N PRO A 23 7.84 -26.75 5.24
CA PRO A 23 6.69 -26.74 6.14
C PRO A 23 6.25 -25.31 6.49
N VAL A 24 4.97 -25.13 6.83
CA VAL A 24 4.36 -23.82 7.18
C VAL A 24 5.19 -23.01 8.18
N ASP A 25 5.87 -23.67 9.13
CA ASP A 25 6.67 -23.01 10.17
C ASP A 25 8.07 -22.56 9.73
N SER A 26 8.40 -22.72 8.44
CA SER A 26 9.75 -22.46 7.89
C SER A 26 9.77 -21.60 6.64
N CYS A 27 8.65 -20.93 6.29
CA CYS A 27 8.64 -19.95 5.21
C CYS A 27 9.60 -18.78 5.49
N PRO A 28 10.10 -18.11 4.42
CA PRO A 28 10.67 -16.78 4.57
C PRO A 28 9.66 -15.90 5.32
N LYS A 29 10.12 -15.14 6.30
CA LYS A 29 9.26 -14.19 7.02
C LYS A 29 9.72 -12.78 6.71
N LEU A 30 8.76 -11.89 6.50
CA LEU A 30 9.02 -10.45 6.49
C LEU A 30 9.24 -9.96 7.93
N SER A 31 9.59 -8.67 8.08
CA SER A 31 9.95 -8.09 9.39
C SER A 31 8.84 -8.06 10.45
N ASP A 32 7.60 -8.43 10.11
CA ASP A 32 6.53 -8.60 11.09
C ASP A 32 6.55 -9.97 11.78
N GLY A 33 7.14 -10.99 11.14
CA GLY A 33 7.07 -12.38 11.57
C GLY A 33 5.68 -13.04 11.48
N LEU A 34 4.69 -12.35 10.91
CA LEU A 34 3.26 -12.72 10.89
C LEU A 34 2.73 -13.07 9.49
N TYR A 35 3.38 -12.57 8.44
CA TYR A 35 3.12 -12.95 7.06
C TYR A 35 4.11 -14.02 6.55
N CYS A 36 3.60 -14.96 5.78
CA CYS A 36 4.33 -16.14 5.29
C CYS A 36 4.20 -16.24 3.77
N PRO A 37 5.04 -15.53 3.00
CA PRO A 37 5.04 -15.62 1.55
C PRO A 37 5.38 -17.03 1.07
N VAL A 38 4.87 -17.39 -0.10
CA VAL A 38 5.25 -18.64 -0.78
C VAL A 38 6.47 -18.47 -1.67
N ASN A 39 6.84 -17.22 -1.96
CA ASN A 39 8.04 -16.86 -2.70
C ASN A 39 9.05 -16.09 -1.83
N ASP A 40 10.33 -16.16 -2.18
CA ASP A 40 11.30 -15.21 -1.63
C ASP A 40 11.09 -13.84 -2.30
N VAL A 41 10.57 -12.90 -1.53
CA VAL A 41 10.31 -11.51 -1.95
C VAL A 41 11.12 -10.51 -1.12
N THR A 42 12.19 -10.98 -0.48
CA THR A 42 13.04 -10.19 0.41
C THR A 42 13.60 -8.96 -0.30
N GLU A 43 14.01 -9.09 -1.57
CA GLU A 43 14.54 -7.98 -2.35
C GLU A 43 13.50 -6.91 -2.68
N HIS A 44 12.20 -7.24 -2.69
CA HIS A 44 11.12 -6.26 -2.86
C HIS A 44 10.96 -5.43 -1.59
N ALA A 45 10.92 -6.11 -0.45
CA ALA A 45 10.82 -5.52 0.88
C ALA A 45 12.04 -4.67 1.27
N ASP A 46 13.20 -4.91 0.64
CA ASP A 46 14.42 -4.11 0.81
C ASP A 46 14.29 -2.68 0.26
N ILE A 47 13.24 -2.33 -0.50
CA ILE A 47 13.02 -0.94 -0.93
C ILE A 47 12.85 0.01 0.27
N ASN A 48 12.32 -0.49 1.38
CA ASN A 48 12.17 0.31 2.60
C ASN A 48 13.53 0.69 3.20
N ARG A 49 14.61 -0.03 2.85
CA ARG A 49 15.98 0.31 3.29
C ARG A 49 16.47 1.55 2.56
N ASP A 50 16.05 1.74 1.31
CA ASP A 50 16.30 2.97 0.57
C ASP A 50 15.53 4.14 1.21
N VAL A 51 14.29 3.93 1.67
CA VAL A 51 13.51 4.94 2.43
C VAL A 51 14.23 5.32 3.73
N LYS A 52 14.73 4.33 4.48
CA LYS A 52 15.53 4.57 5.68
C LYS A 52 16.81 5.35 5.37
N LEU A 53 17.55 4.94 4.35
CA LEU A 53 18.82 5.55 3.98
C LEU A 53 18.63 7.01 3.55
N ILE A 54 17.58 7.31 2.79
CA ILE A 54 17.19 8.70 2.47
C ILE A 54 16.90 9.48 3.75
N LYS A 55 16.09 8.94 4.68
CA LYS A 55 15.82 9.60 5.97
C LYS A 55 17.10 9.88 6.75
N ASP A 56 18.06 8.96 6.75
CA ASP A 56 19.34 9.13 7.46
C ASP A 56 20.24 10.19 6.80
N HIS A 57 20.29 10.25 5.46
CA HIS A 57 20.96 11.34 4.74
C HIS A 57 20.30 12.69 5.02
N LEU A 58 18.97 12.75 5.03
CA LEU A 58 18.24 13.98 5.35
C LEU A 58 18.52 14.45 6.77
N LYS A 59 18.58 13.57 7.78
CA LYS A 59 19.01 13.96 9.14
C LYS A 59 20.39 14.63 9.18
N ALA A 60 21.27 14.29 8.24
CA ALA A 60 22.59 14.89 8.08
C ALA A 60 22.61 16.13 7.17
N ASN A 61 21.45 16.62 6.73
CA ASN A 61 21.29 17.66 5.70
C ASN A 61 21.94 17.31 4.34
N ASP A 62 22.13 16.03 4.03
CA ASP A 62 22.78 15.55 2.82
C ASP A 62 21.77 15.23 1.72
N TYR A 63 21.25 16.27 1.08
CA TYR A 63 20.27 16.14 -0.01
C TYR A 63 20.86 15.49 -1.26
N THR A 64 22.17 15.63 -1.50
CA THR A 64 22.85 15.02 -2.64
C THR A 64 22.84 13.50 -2.53
N SER A 65 23.24 12.94 -1.39
CA SER A 65 23.20 11.49 -1.19
C SER A 65 21.77 10.96 -1.09
N ALA A 66 20.86 11.71 -0.45
CA ALA A 66 19.43 11.37 -0.46
C ALA A 66 18.88 11.25 -1.89
N LYS A 67 19.23 12.19 -2.77
CA LYS A 67 18.83 12.15 -4.19
C LYS A 67 19.47 10.96 -4.92
N ALA A 68 20.74 10.66 -4.67
CA ALA A 68 21.42 9.52 -5.27
C ALA A 68 20.72 8.19 -4.95
N VAL A 69 20.25 8.02 -3.70
CA VAL A 69 19.47 6.83 -3.31
C VAL A 69 18.09 6.83 -3.95
N TYR A 70 17.41 7.98 -4.00
CA TYR A 70 16.09 8.08 -4.64
C TYR A 70 16.11 7.68 -6.13
N THR A 71 17.11 8.15 -6.88
CA THR A 71 17.21 7.94 -8.32
C THR A 71 17.94 6.65 -8.69
N GLY A 72 18.91 6.21 -7.89
CA GLY A 72 19.77 5.06 -8.18
C GLY A 72 19.42 3.78 -7.44
N GLY A 73 18.70 3.86 -6.31
CA GLY A 73 18.47 2.73 -5.40
C GLY A 73 19.76 2.27 -4.70
N SER A 74 19.63 1.45 -3.66
CA SER A 74 20.81 0.89 -2.96
C SER A 74 20.63 -0.55 -2.51
N PHE A 75 19.41 -0.95 -2.12
CA PHE A 75 19.19 -2.27 -1.51
C PHE A 75 18.25 -3.19 -2.29
N SER A 76 17.24 -2.66 -2.98
CA SER A 76 16.24 -3.48 -3.66
C SER A 76 16.70 -3.92 -5.06
N SER A 77 17.34 -5.10 -5.18
CA SER A 77 17.88 -5.58 -6.46
C SER A 77 16.84 -6.26 -7.35
N LYS A 78 16.86 -5.97 -8.66
CA LYS A 78 16.16 -6.75 -9.71
C LYS A 78 17.02 -7.89 -10.29
N GLY A 79 18.21 -8.12 -9.73
CA GLY A 79 19.23 -8.97 -10.34
C GLY A 79 20.07 -8.26 -11.41
N GLY A 80 21.17 -8.88 -11.82
CA GLY A 80 22.04 -8.35 -12.88
C GLY A 80 22.70 -7.00 -12.59
N GLY A 81 22.81 -6.61 -11.31
CA GLY A 81 23.34 -5.30 -10.89
C GLY A 81 22.34 -4.14 -11.04
N ILE A 82 21.08 -4.41 -11.38
CA ILE A 82 20.03 -3.41 -11.54
C ILE A 82 19.27 -3.28 -10.22
N MET A 83 19.00 -2.04 -9.79
CA MET A 83 18.18 -1.74 -8.61
C MET A 83 16.76 -1.30 -9.00
N ARG A 84 15.77 -1.66 -8.18
CA ARG A 84 14.51 -0.92 -8.06
C ARG A 84 14.84 0.42 -7.42
N THR A 85 14.21 1.49 -7.90
CA THR A 85 14.46 2.84 -7.39
C THR A 85 13.15 3.47 -6.99
N LEU A 86 13.15 4.24 -5.90
CA LEU A 86 11.96 4.94 -5.42
C LEU A 86 11.44 5.94 -6.47
N GLN A 87 12.33 6.49 -7.30
CA GLN A 87 11.95 7.27 -8.47
C GLN A 87 11.14 6.43 -9.47
N ALA A 88 11.63 5.27 -9.88
CA ALA A 88 10.92 4.42 -10.84
C ALA A 88 9.54 3.98 -10.31
N LEU A 89 9.43 3.74 -9.01
CA LEU A 89 8.15 3.44 -8.35
C LEU A 89 7.20 4.65 -8.42
N ALA A 90 7.70 5.86 -8.13
CA ALA A 90 6.90 7.10 -8.16
C ALA A 90 6.43 7.51 -9.56
N GLN A 91 7.15 7.08 -10.60
CA GLN A 91 6.87 7.40 -12.01
C GLN A 91 6.23 6.24 -12.78
N LYS A 92 5.93 5.11 -12.12
CA LYS A 92 5.42 3.94 -12.80
C LYS A 92 4.00 4.18 -13.31
N ASP A 93 3.80 3.97 -14.60
CA ASP A 93 2.48 3.67 -15.13
C ASP A 93 2.06 2.28 -14.64
N MET A 94 1.05 2.26 -13.77
CA MET A 94 0.52 1.06 -13.13
C MET A 94 -0.55 0.37 -14.00
N THR A 95 -0.64 0.73 -15.28
CA THR A 95 -1.41 -0.01 -16.28
C THR A 95 -0.58 -1.10 -16.96
N VAL A 96 -1.16 -2.28 -17.20
CA VAL A 96 -0.49 -3.38 -17.91
C VAL A 96 -1.03 -3.44 -19.33
N ASN A 97 -0.35 -2.82 -20.29
CA ASN A 97 -0.75 -2.75 -21.71
C ASN A 97 -2.22 -2.31 -21.92
N GLY A 98 -2.73 -1.44 -21.04
CA GLY A 98 -4.15 -1.06 -21.02
C GLY A 98 -5.14 -2.17 -20.65
N LYS A 99 -4.67 -3.36 -20.27
CA LYS A 99 -5.50 -4.52 -19.90
C LYS A 99 -5.88 -4.55 -18.42
N TYR A 100 -4.99 -4.07 -17.56
CA TYR A 100 -5.21 -4.03 -16.12
C TYR A 100 -4.73 -2.70 -15.54
N THR A 101 -5.47 -2.20 -14.56
CA THR A 101 -5.11 -1.11 -13.64
C THR A 101 -5.85 -1.36 -12.33
N ASN A 102 -5.50 -0.62 -11.27
CA ASN A 102 -6.27 -0.64 -10.03
C ASN A 102 -6.87 0.74 -9.72
N VAL A 103 -7.97 0.72 -8.97
CA VAL A 103 -8.71 1.93 -8.59
C VAL A 103 -7.91 2.92 -7.75
N PHE A 104 -6.88 2.43 -7.04
CA PHE A 104 -6.00 3.27 -6.22
C PHE A 104 -5.15 4.18 -7.12
N PHE A 105 -4.53 3.60 -8.15
CA PHE A 105 -3.76 4.35 -9.14
C PHE A 105 -4.64 5.21 -10.03
N SER A 106 -5.71 4.64 -10.60
CA SER A 106 -6.56 5.39 -11.53
C SER A 106 -7.25 6.57 -10.85
N GLY A 107 -7.68 6.41 -9.58
CA GLY A 107 -8.21 7.51 -8.78
C GLY A 107 -7.17 8.60 -8.50
N ALA A 108 -5.92 8.21 -8.18
CA ALA A 108 -4.84 9.19 -8.00
C ALA A 108 -4.48 9.93 -9.30
N LEU A 109 -4.44 9.23 -10.43
CA LEU A 109 -4.18 9.84 -11.74
C LEU A 109 -5.31 10.77 -12.17
N ASP A 110 -6.57 10.39 -11.97
CA ASP A 110 -7.73 11.25 -12.25
C ASP A 110 -7.74 12.49 -11.34
N LEU A 111 -7.38 12.34 -10.06
CA LEU A 111 -7.33 13.43 -9.10
C LEU A 111 -6.20 14.43 -9.41
N TYR A 112 -5.00 13.94 -9.72
CA TYR A 112 -3.79 14.77 -9.84
C TYR A 112 -3.34 15.05 -11.27
N GLY A 113 -3.97 14.41 -12.27
CA GLY A 113 -3.79 14.68 -13.69
C GLY A 113 -2.47 14.21 -14.31
N SER A 114 -1.49 13.76 -13.51
CA SER A 114 -0.23 13.21 -14.01
C SER A 114 0.41 12.27 -13.00
N ILE A 115 1.07 11.21 -13.49
CA ILE A 115 1.81 10.25 -12.66
C ILE A 115 2.91 10.98 -11.86
N ASP A 116 3.69 11.82 -12.52
CA ASP A 116 4.76 12.59 -11.87
C ASP A 116 4.21 13.57 -10.82
N GLY A 117 3.01 14.13 -11.06
CA GLY A 117 2.32 15.05 -10.16
C GLY A 117 1.71 14.40 -8.93
N ILE A 118 1.71 13.06 -8.81
CA ILE A 118 1.28 12.40 -7.57
C ILE A 118 2.35 12.61 -6.51
N TRP A 119 3.61 12.23 -6.78
CA TRP A 119 4.71 12.29 -5.81
C TRP A 119 6.04 12.79 -6.35
N HIS A 120 6.43 12.34 -7.53
CA HIS A 120 7.78 12.54 -8.08
C HIS A 120 8.18 14.03 -8.12
N ASN A 121 7.31 14.88 -8.66
CA ASN A 121 7.56 16.30 -8.79
C ASN A 121 7.79 16.98 -7.43
N TYR A 122 7.09 16.54 -6.38
CA TYR A 122 7.24 17.08 -5.03
C TYR A 122 8.54 16.62 -4.37
N ILE A 123 8.88 15.34 -4.53
CA ILE A 123 10.11 14.77 -3.99
C ILE A 123 11.34 15.43 -4.65
N ILE A 124 11.37 15.51 -5.98
CA ILE A 124 12.49 16.12 -6.71
C ILE A 124 12.62 17.61 -6.45
N ALA A 125 11.51 18.35 -6.41
CA ALA A 125 11.56 19.78 -6.07
C ALA A 125 12.26 20.00 -4.72
N CYS A 126 11.95 19.17 -3.72
CA CYS A 126 12.54 19.28 -2.39
C CYS A 126 13.97 18.74 -2.28
N LEU A 127 14.34 17.72 -3.06
CA LEU A 127 15.72 17.25 -3.15
C LEU A 127 16.64 18.28 -3.84
N ASP A 128 16.11 19.02 -4.81
CA ASP A 128 16.87 20.00 -5.60
C ASP A 128 16.75 21.45 -5.10
N ASP A 129 15.95 21.69 -4.05
CA ASP A 129 15.64 23.03 -3.54
C ASP A 129 15.06 23.97 -4.61
N THR A 130 14.12 23.46 -5.40
CA THR A 130 13.46 24.18 -6.49
C THR A 130 11.95 24.27 -6.29
N GLY A 131 11.28 25.06 -7.13
CA GLY A 131 9.81 25.18 -7.12
C GLY A 131 9.27 25.62 -5.76
N PHE A 132 8.22 24.94 -5.28
CA PHE A 132 7.60 25.24 -3.97
C PHE A 132 8.50 24.93 -2.77
N CYS A 133 9.57 24.14 -2.96
CA CYS A 133 10.54 23.83 -1.91
C CYS A 133 11.67 24.85 -1.82
N ALA A 134 11.86 25.71 -2.82
CA ALA A 134 12.94 26.69 -2.84
C ALA A 134 12.85 27.63 -1.62
N GLY A 135 13.91 27.65 -0.82
CA GLY A 135 13.98 28.48 0.38
C GLY A 135 13.11 28.03 1.55
N LYS A 136 12.45 26.86 1.45
CA LYS A 136 11.73 26.25 2.59
C LYS A 136 12.71 25.66 3.59
N SER A 137 12.27 25.50 4.84
CA SER A 137 13.11 24.93 5.90
C SER A 137 13.52 23.49 5.60
N HIS A 138 14.59 23.07 6.30
CA HIS A 138 15.01 21.68 6.31
C HIS A 138 13.87 20.73 6.67
N ASP A 139 13.15 21.03 7.77
CA ASP A 139 12.04 20.22 8.25
C ASP A 139 10.95 20.10 7.19
N PHE A 140 10.52 21.21 6.59
CA PHE A 140 9.52 21.17 5.53
C PHE A 140 9.93 20.21 4.40
N LYS A 141 11.14 20.39 3.84
CA LYS A 141 11.64 19.57 2.73
C LYS A 141 11.80 18.10 3.10
N SER A 142 12.38 17.83 4.28
CA SER A 142 12.61 16.47 4.77
C SER A 142 11.33 15.70 5.03
N TYR A 143 10.26 16.38 5.49
CA TYR A 143 8.96 15.75 5.67
C TYR A 143 8.25 15.52 4.33
N ILE A 144 8.28 16.46 3.38
CA ILE A 144 7.78 16.18 2.02
C ILE A 144 8.46 14.94 1.45
N ILE A 145 9.80 14.88 1.44
CA ILE A 145 10.55 13.75 0.87
C ILE A 145 10.19 12.44 1.59
N ASN A 146 10.44 12.36 2.90
CA ASN A 146 10.30 11.08 3.62
C ASN A 146 8.85 10.56 3.63
N LYS A 147 7.86 11.44 3.73
CA LYS A 147 6.46 11.01 3.86
C LYS A 147 5.85 10.68 2.50
N CYS A 148 6.22 11.40 1.44
CA CYS A 148 5.85 11.01 0.08
C CYS A 148 6.41 9.63 -0.27
N LEU A 149 7.62 9.29 0.18
CA LEU A 149 8.19 7.96 -0.07
C LEU A 149 7.35 6.82 0.53
N ILE A 150 6.73 7.03 1.68
CA ILE A 150 5.76 6.07 2.21
C ILE A 150 4.54 5.97 1.29
N GLY A 151 4.00 7.11 0.81
CA GLY A 151 2.91 7.13 -0.17
C GLY A 151 3.25 6.44 -1.50
N VAL A 152 4.49 6.59 -1.99
CA VAL A 152 5.01 5.90 -3.18
C VAL A 152 5.01 4.39 -2.96
N VAL A 153 5.53 3.92 -1.83
CA VAL A 153 5.56 2.48 -1.52
C VAL A 153 4.14 1.93 -1.28
N THR A 154 3.24 2.70 -0.65
CA THR A 154 1.81 2.33 -0.51
C THR A 154 1.15 2.12 -1.87
N ALA A 155 1.31 3.06 -2.80
CA ALA A 155 0.74 2.96 -4.14
C ALA A 155 1.32 1.76 -4.92
N TYR A 156 2.59 1.44 -4.69
CA TYR A 156 3.21 0.28 -5.34
C TYR A 156 2.74 -1.04 -4.71
N ALA A 157 2.54 -1.09 -3.40
CA ALA A 157 1.94 -2.25 -2.73
C ALA A 157 0.52 -2.54 -3.27
N THR A 158 -0.31 -1.51 -3.46
CA THR A 158 -1.67 -1.68 -4.03
C THR A 158 -1.63 -2.11 -5.50
N TYR A 159 -0.64 -1.65 -6.26
CA TYR A 159 -0.41 -2.12 -7.62
C TYR A 159 -0.16 -3.62 -7.69
N GLU A 160 0.75 -4.15 -6.88
CA GLU A 160 1.08 -5.57 -6.88
C GLU A 160 -0.08 -6.44 -6.36
N LEU A 161 -0.79 -5.99 -5.31
CA LEU A 161 -2.00 -6.68 -4.84
C LEU A 161 -3.08 -6.78 -5.94
N GLY A 162 -3.28 -5.73 -6.72
CA GLY A 162 -4.21 -5.81 -7.84
C GLY A 162 -3.67 -6.60 -9.02
N ALA A 163 -2.34 -6.62 -9.25
CA ALA A 163 -1.74 -7.46 -10.27
C ALA A 163 -1.97 -8.94 -9.95
N ALA A 164 -1.92 -9.32 -8.68
CA ALA A 164 -2.31 -10.65 -8.22
C ALA A 164 -3.78 -10.97 -8.51
N VAL A 165 -4.70 -10.06 -8.19
CA VAL A 165 -6.14 -10.24 -8.48
C VAL A 165 -6.38 -10.43 -9.98
N TRP A 166 -5.73 -9.62 -10.81
CA TRP A 166 -5.83 -9.72 -12.26
C TRP A 166 -5.26 -11.04 -12.80
N LYS A 167 -4.01 -11.39 -12.42
CA LYS A 167 -3.37 -12.65 -12.82
C LYS A 167 -4.23 -13.85 -12.43
N ALA A 168 -4.75 -13.89 -11.20
CA ALA A 168 -5.62 -14.98 -10.75
C ALA A 168 -6.92 -15.06 -11.57
N GLY A 169 -7.51 -13.91 -11.93
CA GLY A 169 -8.67 -13.82 -12.82
C GLY A 169 -8.40 -14.34 -14.24
N GLU A 170 -7.15 -14.24 -14.72
CA GLU A 170 -6.67 -14.83 -15.99
C GLU A 170 -6.19 -16.28 -15.83
N ASN A 171 -6.51 -16.94 -14.71
CA ASN A 171 -6.11 -18.30 -14.38
C ASN A 171 -4.59 -18.52 -14.27
N MET A 172 -3.81 -17.44 -14.09
CA MET A 172 -2.37 -17.47 -13.81
C MET A 172 -2.13 -17.67 -12.31
N THR A 173 -2.39 -18.88 -11.84
CA THR A 173 -2.48 -19.22 -10.40
C THR A 173 -1.28 -19.99 -9.86
N ALA A 174 -0.19 -20.13 -10.64
CA ALA A 174 1.04 -20.71 -10.15
C ALA A 174 1.70 -19.81 -9.08
N ASP A 175 2.61 -20.41 -8.29
CA ASP A 175 3.27 -19.72 -7.18
C ASP A 175 4.09 -18.51 -7.67
N ASP A 176 4.71 -18.60 -8.85
CA ASP A 176 5.49 -17.54 -9.51
C ASP A 176 4.62 -16.54 -10.32
N GLU A 177 3.29 -16.66 -10.26
CA GLU A 177 2.35 -15.82 -11.01
C GLU A 177 1.53 -14.88 -10.10
N ALA A 178 0.28 -15.23 -9.78
CA ALA A 178 -0.59 -14.41 -8.94
C ALA A 178 -0.15 -14.39 -7.49
N ALA A 179 0.27 -15.55 -6.94
CA ALA A 179 0.76 -15.62 -5.56
C ALA A 179 2.03 -14.79 -5.38
N TYR A 180 2.94 -14.81 -6.36
CA TYR A 180 4.13 -13.95 -6.36
C TYR A 180 3.79 -12.47 -6.33
N ALA A 181 2.86 -12.00 -7.17
CA ALA A 181 2.44 -10.60 -7.13
C ALA A 181 1.78 -10.22 -5.79
N TRP A 182 1.05 -11.16 -5.17
CA TRP A 182 0.45 -10.92 -3.85
C TRP A 182 1.54 -10.79 -2.77
N ASP A 183 2.54 -11.68 -2.82
CA ASP A 183 3.72 -11.65 -1.95
C ASP A 183 4.54 -10.37 -2.16
N GLU A 184 4.72 -9.90 -3.40
CA GLU A 184 5.36 -8.61 -3.70
C GLU A 184 4.59 -7.46 -3.02
N GLY A 185 3.26 -7.44 -3.12
CA GLY A 185 2.41 -6.44 -2.46
C GLY A 185 2.58 -6.44 -0.94
N ALA A 186 2.60 -7.62 -0.32
CA ALA A 186 2.88 -7.77 1.11
C ALA A 186 4.30 -7.31 1.48
N ALA A 187 5.30 -7.63 0.66
CA ALA A 187 6.68 -7.22 0.83
C ALA A 187 6.83 -5.68 0.83
N PHE A 188 6.18 -4.97 -0.09
CA PHE A 188 6.18 -3.51 -0.10
C PHE A 188 5.44 -2.90 1.10
N HIS A 189 4.34 -3.52 1.56
CA HIS A 189 3.59 -3.06 2.71
C HIS A 189 4.39 -3.20 4.02
N ILE A 190 4.85 -4.42 4.31
CA ILE A 190 5.49 -4.80 5.58
C ILE A 190 6.95 -4.34 5.58
N GLY A 191 7.69 -4.68 4.53
CA GLY A 191 9.12 -4.44 4.41
C GLY A 191 10.00 -5.43 5.21
N ASN A 192 11.32 -5.27 5.07
CA ASN A 192 12.31 -6.24 5.58
C ASN A 192 13.36 -5.60 6.52
N ILE A 193 12.95 -4.61 7.29
CA ILE A 193 13.82 -3.94 8.26
C ILE A 193 13.32 -4.23 9.65
N GLU A 194 14.14 -4.92 10.43
CA GLU A 194 13.94 -4.97 11.87
C GLU A 194 14.27 -3.60 12.49
N PRO A 195 13.34 -3.01 13.25
CA PRO A 195 13.54 -1.70 13.86
C PRO A 195 14.64 -1.76 14.93
N VAL A 196 15.48 -0.73 14.98
CA VAL A 196 16.51 -0.59 16.04
C VAL A 196 16.13 0.53 17.00
N ILE A 197 16.19 0.28 18.31
CA ILE A 197 15.89 1.28 19.34
C ILE A 197 16.68 2.56 19.05
N GLY A 198 15.98 3.69 18.92
CA GLY A 198 16.57 4.96 18.48
C GLY A 198 16.15 5.42 17.08
N ASP A 199 15.50 4.58 16.26
CA ASP A 199 14.99 4.94 14.93
C ASP A 199 13.73 5.86 14.95
N GLY A 200 13.40 6.41 16.12
CA GLY A 200 12.23 7.26 16.36
C GLY A 200 11.17 6.63 17.28
N TYR A 201 11.54 5.57 18.01
CA TYR A 201 10.68 4.91 18.99
C TYR A 201 11.48 4.53 20.24
N THR A 202 10.78 4.47 21.39
CA THR A 202 11.31 4.11 22.70
C THR A 202 10.54 2.89 23.23
N GLY A 203 10.77 1.70 22.65
CA GLY A 203 10.03 0.50 23.05
C GLY A 203 10.33 -0.72 22.19
N LYS A 204 9.37 -1.63 22.08
CA LYS A 204 9.37 -2.64 21.02
C LYS A 204 8.49 -2.12 19.88
N ALA A 205 9.11 -1.74 18.76
CA ALA A 205 8.36 -1.46 17.56
C ALA A 205 7.78 -2.79 17.04
N PRO A 206 6.57 -2.78 16.46
CA PRO A 206 5.89 -3.99 16.05
C PRO A 206 6.41 -4.55 14.71
N GLY A 207 7.35 -3.87 14.06
CA GLY A 207 7.95 -4.24 12.79
C GLY A 207 8.68 -3.05 12.16
N ASN A 208 8.75 -3.02 10.83
CA ASN A 208 9.43 -1.97 10.06
C ASN A 208 8.92 -0.55 10.35
N LEU A 209 9.86 0.43 10.34
CA LEU A 209 9.61 1.86 10.58
C LEU A 209 9.77 2.75 9.34
N TYR A 210 9.76 2.17 8.15
CA TYR A 210 10.05 2.88 6.89
C TYR A 210 9.17 2.36 5.75
N SER A 211 8.03 1.77 6.09
CA SER A 211 7.05 1.15 5.17
C SER A 211 5.62 1.61 5.48
N PRO A 212 4.65 1.33 4.60
CA PRO A 212 3.23 1.56 4.89
C PRO A 212 2.77 0.91 6.22
N TYR A 213 3.37 -0.21 6.61
CA TYR A 213 3.11 -0.87 7.89
C TYR A 213 3.41 0.03 9.11
N GLU A 214 4.49 0.84 9.05
CA GLU A 214 4.78 1.87 10.07
C GLU A 214 3.69 2.93 10.11
N PHE A 215 3.29 3.40 8.93
CA PHE A 215 2.29 4.45 8.78
C PHE A 215 0.98 4.05 9.45
N ASN A 216 0.54 2.81 9.25
CA ASN A 216 -0.61 2.23 9.95
C ASN A 216 -0.39 2.17 11.46
N TRP A 217 0.77 1.67 11.93
CA TRP A 217 1.05 1.57 13.36
C TRP A 217 1.01 2.90 14.08
N LYS A 218 1.66 3.93 13.53
CA LYS A 218 1.67 5.27 14.11
C LYS A 218 0.27 5.86 14.19
N ARG A 219 -0.61 5.53 13.24
CA ARG A 219 -2.01 5.98 13.26
C ARG A 219 -2.86 5.21 14.24
N ASP A 220 -2.62 3.93 14.42
CA ASP A 220 -3.27 3.15 15.46
C ASP A 220 -2.88 3.65 16.86
N ASP A 221 -1.61 4.03 17.10
CA ASP A 221 -1.19 4.61 18.39
C ASP A 221 -1.84 5.97 18.65
N ASP A 222 -2.08 6.76 17.60
CA ASP A 222 -2.72 8.08 17.70
C ASP A 222 -4.25 7.99 17.89
N PHE A 223 -4.88 6.93 17.37
CA PHE A 223 -6.33 6.70 17.37
C PHE A 223 -6.62 5.33 17.99
N ASP A 224 -6.25 5.21 19.26
CA ASP A 224 -6.17 3.95 20.02
C ASP A 224 -7.54 3.32 20.36
N ASP A 225 -8.64 4.02 20.11
CA ASP A 225 -10.01 3.54 20.21
C ASP A 225 -10.62 3.11 18.85
N GLY A 226 -9.88 3.30 17.75
CA GLY A 226 -10.29 2.89 16.42
C GLY A 226 -9.86 1.46 16.08
N LEU A 227 -10.16 1.04 14.85
CA LEU A 227 -9.65 -0.21 14.29
C LEU A 227 -8.12 -0.18 14.24
N SER A 228 -7.44 -1.20 14.78
CA SER A 228 -6.01 -1.35 14.58
C SER A 228 -5.70 -1.83 13.16
N THR A 229 -5.46 -0.87 12.26
CA THR A 229 -5.16 -1.10 10.85
C THR A 229 -3.84 -1.85 10.63
N HIS A 230 -2.86 -1.63 11.52
CA HIS A 230 -1.59 -2.33 11.51
C HIS A 230 -1.75 -3.80 11.89
N ALA A 231 -2.48 -4.10 12.97
CA ALA A 231 -2.72 -5.48 13.40
C ALA A 231 -3.62 -6.24 12.41
N ALA A 232 -4.52 -5.54 11.72
CA ALA A 232 -5.42 -6.14 10.74
C ALA A 232 -4.75 -6.45 9.39
N ALA A 233 -3.64 -5.78 9.03
CA ALA A 233 -3.03 -5.94 7.72
C ALA A 233 -2.44 -7.34 7.46
N PRO A 234 -1.59 -7.94 8.33
CA PRO A 234 -1.02 -9.27 8.06
C PRO A 234 -2.09 -10.37 7.95
N PRO A 235 -3.12 -10.45 8.82
CA PRO A 235 -4.22 -11.40 8.64
C PRO A 235 -5.04 -11.20 7.36
N THR A 236 -5.17 -9.96 6.89
CA THR A 236 -5.83 -9.65 5.60
C THR A 236 -4.99 -10.16 4.42
N LEU A 237 -3.67 -9.92 4.47
CA LEU A 237 -2.72 -10.39 3.47
C LEU A 237 -2.67 -11.93 3.43
N ASN A 238 -2.62 -12.59 4.59
CA ASN A 238 -2.68 -14.06 4.68
C ASN A 238 -3.98 -14.61 4.09
N PHE A 239 -5.12 -13.97 4.37
CA PHE A 239 -6.41 -14.37 3.79
C PHE A 239 -6.41 -14.25 2.26
N GLY A 240 -5.90 -13.15 1.71
CA GLY A 240 -5.80 -13.02 0.26
C GLY A 240 -4.87 -14.06 -0.36
N LEU A 241 -3.69 -14.31 0.23
CA LEU A 241 -2.76 -15.32 -0.28
C LEU A 241 -3.38 -16.73 -0.27
N LEU A 242 -4.09 -17.10 0.80
CA LEU A 242 -4.83 -18.37 0.91
C LEU A 242 -5.90 -18.55 -0.17
N ASN A 243 -6.44 -17.46 -0.72
CA ASN A 243 -7.49 -17.48 -1.72
C ASN A 243 -6.99 -17.20 -3.14
N VAL A 244 -5.76 -16.68 -3.30
CA VAL A 244 -5.03 -16.64 -4.57
C VAL A 244 -4.39 -17.99 -4.85
N ARG A 245 -3.74 -18.59 -3.85
CA ARG A 245 -3.05 -19.88 -3.95
C ARG A 245 -3.96 -21.04 -3.57
N GLY A 246 -3.89 -22.14 -4.30
CA GLY A 246 -4.75 -23.32 -4.07
C GLY A 246 -6.01 -23.26 -4.93
N THR A 247 -7.19 -23.45 -4.34
CA THR A 247 -8.46 -23.25 -5.05
C THR A 247 -8.78 -21.76 -5.08
N TYR A 248 -8.51 -21.11 -6.21
CA TYR A 248 -8.76 -19.69 -6.40
C TYR A 248 -10.20 -19.30 -6.04
N ASN A 249 -10.36 -18.26 -5.22
CA ASN A 249 -11.65 -17.68 -4.87
C ASN A 249 -11.64 -16.17 -5.14
N ALA A 250 -12.19 -15.79 -6.30
CA ALA A 250 -12.24 -14.40 -6.77
C ALA A 250 -12.87 -13.42 -5.76
N ALA A 251 -13.97 -13.82 -5.10
CA ALA A 251 -14.67 -12.95 -4.16
C ALA A 251 -13.82 -12.68 -2.91
N ASN A 252 -13.16 -13.70 -2.38
CA ASN A 252 -12.32 -13.57 -1.19
C ASN A 252 -11.05 -12.76 -1.48
N VAL A 253 -10.43 -12.96 -2.65
CA VAL A 253 -9.24 -12.18 -3.06
C VAL A 253 -9.59 -10.70 -3.25
N ALA A 254 -10.72 -10.41 -3.93
CA ALA A 254 -11.21 -9.04 -4.08
C ALA A 254 -11.56 -8.40 -2.72
N SER A 255 -12.16 -9.16 -1.81
CA SER A 255 -12.45 -8.71 -0.43
C SER A 255 -11.16 -8.36 0.33
N ALA A 256 -10.13 -9.20 0.26
CA ALA A 256 -8.83 -8.95 0.88
C ALA A 256 -8.14 -7.69 0.33
N GLN A 257 -8.18 -7.50 -0.99
CA GLN A 257 -7.65 -6.30 -1.63
C GLN A 257 -8.38 -5.03 -1.15
N LEU A 258 -9.72 -5.07 -1.13
CA LEU A 258 -10.54 -3.95 -0.67
C LEU A 258 -10.28 -3.64 0.82
N ALA A 259 -10.11 -4.65 1.65
CA ALA A 259 -9.74 -4.49 3.06
C ALA A 259 -8.38 -3.75 3.22
N MET A 260 -7.39 -4.06 2.38
CA MET A 260 -6.12 -3.30 2.36
C MET A 260 -6.32 -1.84 1.92
N TYR A 261 -7.21 -1.56 0.96
CA TYR A 261 -7.52 -0.18 0.58
C TYR A 261 -8.19 0.60 1.73
N LYS A 262 -9.09 -0.04 2.48
CA LYS A 262 -9.69 0.55 3.69
C LYS A 262 -8.64 0.83 4.76
N ILE A 263 -7.69 -0.08 4.99
CA ILE A 263 -6.55 0.10 5.91
C ILE A 263 -5.76 1.37 5.57
N TYR A 264 -5.47 1.60 4.28
CA TYR A 264 -4.75 2.81 3.86
C TYR A 264 -5.60 4.08 3.96
N SER A 265 -6.88 4.00 3.58
CA SER A 265 -7.82 5.13 3.70
C SER A 265 -7.98 5.60 5.14
N ILE A 266 -8.17 4.67 6.09
CA ILE A 266 -8.31 4.98 7.52
C ILE A 266 -7.05 5.70 8.01
N ALA A 267 -5.85 5.21 7.69
CA ALA A 267 -4.61 5.86 8.10
C ALA A 267 -4.41 7.25 7.49
N ALA A 268 -4.80 7.45 6.22
CA ALA A 268 -4.76 8.76 5.56
C ALA A 268 -5.75 9.76 6.18
N ILE A 269 -7.00 9.34 6.43
CA ILE A 269 -8.03 10.15 7.09
C ILE A 269 -7.57 10.56 8.50
N ARG A 270 -7.11 9.60 9.31
CA ARG A 270 -6.53 9.86 10.64
C ARG A 270 -5.39 10.88 10.59
N SER A 271 -4.57 10.81 9.54
CA SER A 271 -3.46 11.74 9.34
C SER A 271 -3.92 13.15 8.98
N ALA A 272 -4.92 13.27 8.11
CA ALA A 272 -5.50 14.57 7.77
C ALA A 272 -6.08 15.25 9.03
N LEU A 273 -6.85 14.52 9.85
CA LEU A 273 -7.42 15.03 11.09
C LEU A 273 -6.34 15.48 12.09
N LYS A 274 -5.37 14.61 12.37
CA LYS A 274 -4.29 14.92 13.32
C LYS A 274 -3.41 16.09 12.86
N TYR A 275 -2.96 16.06 11.60
CA TYR A 275 -1.95 17.01 11.15
C TYR A 275 -2.49 18.39 10.82
N ALA A 276 -3.79 18.54 10.52
CA ALA A 276 -4.42 19.86 10.47
C ALA A 276 -4.35 20.56 11.84
N ASN A 277 -4.69 19.84 12.92
CA ASN A 277 -4.58 20.39 14.28
C ASN A 277 -3.12 20.65 14.68
N LYS A 278 -2.20 19.72 14.39
CA LYS A 278 -0.77 19.93 14.64
C LYS A 278 -0.18 21.06 13.80
N ALA A 279 -0.67 21.34 12.59
CA ALA A 279 -0.22 22.47 11.78
C ALA A 279 -0.69 23.80 12.39
N TYR A 280 -1.89 23.86 12.97
CA TYR A 280 -2.37 25.02 13.74
C TYR A 280 -1.56 25.24 15.02
N ASN A 281 -1.30 24.17 15.78
CA ASN A 281 -0.46 24.17 16.99
C ASN A 281 -0.74 25.35 17.93
N ASN A 282 -1.97 25.41 18.45
CA ASN A 282 -2.42 26.43 19.40
C ASN A 282 -2.20 27.87 18.89
N GLY A 283 -2.40 28.09 17.59
CA GLY A 283 -2.27 29.40 16.94
C GLY A 283 -0.87 29.74 16.46
N THR A 284 0.11 28.85 16.67
CA THR A 284 1.47 29.02 16.14
C THR A 284 1.72 28.03 15.02
N PHE A 285 1.47 28.47 13.80
CA PHE A 285 1.61 27.67 12.58
C PHE A 285 2.93 26.88 12.53
N GLN A 286 2.84 25.60 12.15
CA GLN A 286 3.97 24.68 12.03
C GLN A 286 4.03 24.09 10.61
N GLU A 287 4.85 24.67 9.75
CA GLU A 287 4.98 24.26 8.35
C GLU A 287 5.39 22.78 8.18
N LYS A 288 6.15 22.22 9.14
CA LYS A 288 6.53 20.80 9.12
C LYS A 288 5.32 19.87 9.22
N TYR A 289 4.30 20.24 10.00
CA TYR A 289 3.10 19.44 10.17
C TYR A 289 2.11 19.64 9.03
N LEU A 290 2.12 20.82 8.38
CA LEU A 290 1.45 21.00 7.08
C LEU A 290 2.02 20.03 6.05
N ALA A 291 3.35 20.00 5.88
CA ALA A 291 4.03 19.10 4.96
C ALA A 291 3.76 17.61 5.26
N GLU A 292 3.80 17.24 6.55
CA GLU A 292 3.52 15.87 6.98
C GLU A 292 2.06 15.46 6.73
N GLY A 293 1.11 16.34 7.04
CA GLY A 293 -0.31 16.10 6.80
C GLY A 293 -0.65 15.96 5.33
N TRP A 294 -0.13 16.88 4.50
CA TRP A 294 -0.29 16.83 3.04
C TRP A 294 0.22 15.51 2.46
N ALA A 295 1.42 15.08 2.83
CA ALA A 295 2.03 13.87 2.28
C ALA A 295 1.34 12.58 2.77
N TYR A 296 0.92 12.50 4.03
CA TYR A 296 0.21 11.31 4.51
C TYR A 296 -1.23 11.22 4.01
N TRP A 297 -1.95 12.35 3.92
CA TRP A 297 -3.29 12.38 3.32
C TRP A 297 -3.26 11.83 1.88
N ARG A 298 -2.29 12.31 1.10
CA ARG A 298 -2.17 11.92 -0.30
C ARG A 298 -1.77 10.44 -0.50
N SER A 299 -1.34 9.74 0.56
CA SER A 299 -1.06 8.30 0.51
C SER A 299 -2.26 7.44 0.14
N ALA A 300 -3.50 7.92 0.35
CA ALA A 300 -4.72 7.22 -0.09
C ALA A 300 -5.80 8.13 -0.69
N SER A 301 -5.60 9.45 -0.75
CA SER A 301 -6.58 10.40 -1.30
C SER A 301 -7.04 10.06 -2.72
N GLY A 302 -6.16 9.49 -3.54
CA GLY A 302 -6.50 9.03 -4.89
C GLY A 302 -7.60 7.98 -4.90
N TYR A 303 -7.51 6.95 -4.06
CA TYR A 303 -8.58 5.98 -3.88
C TYR A 303 -9.82 6.62 -3.24
N ILE A 304 -9.66 7.47 -2.23
CA ILE A 304 -10.78 8.14 -1.57
C ILE A 304 -11.58 9.01 -2.57
N SER A 305 -10.90 9.57 -3.58
CA SER A 305 -11.53 10.41 -4.61
C SER A 305 -12.47 9.64 -5.55
N THR A 306 -12.35 8.31 -5.62
CA THR A 306 -13.28 7.49 -6.41
C THR A 306 -14.70 7.49 -5.84
N VAL A 307 -14.84 7.83 -4.55
CA VAL A 307 -16.13 8.05 -3.88
C VAL A 307 -16.61 9.48 -4.09
N ASN A 308 -15.78 10.47 -3.74
CA ASN A 308 -16.12 11.88 -3.94
C ASN A 308 -14.89 12.75 -4.19
N LYS A 309 -14.59 12.96 -5.47
CA LYS A 309 -13.46 13.77 -5.93
C LYS A 309 -13.52 15.22 -5.43
N THR A 310 -14.70 15.84 -5.44
CA THR A 310 -14.88 17.23 -5.02
C THR A 310 -14.50 17.43 -3.55
N ILE A 311 -14.95 16.53 -2.67
CA ILE A 311 -14.60 16.59 -1.24
C ILE A 311 -13.10 16.40 -1.05
N VAL A 312 -12.48 15.44 -1.74
CA VAL A 312 -11.02 15.23 -1.66
C VAL A 312 -10.25 16.47 -2.11
N GLN A 313 -10.69 17.14 -3.17
CA GLN A 313 -10.09 18.41 -3.61
C GLN A 313 -10.25 19.54 -2.59
N GLN A 314 -11.38 19.57 -1.86
CA GLN A 314 -11.57 20.51 -0.75
C GLN A 314 -10.58 20.22 0.39
N VAL A 315 -10.35 18.96 0.74
CA VAL A 315 -9.35 18.57 1.75
C VAL A 315 -7.92 18.88 1.27
N ASP A 316 -7.61 18.64 0.00
CA ASP A 316 -6.30 18.99 -0.57
C ASP A 316 -6.03 20.50 -0.46
N ALA A 317 -7.04 21.35 -0.69
CA ALA A 317 -6.91 22.79 -0.55
C ALA A 317 -6.63 23.25 0.91
N LEU A 318 -7.14 22.50 1.91
CA LEU A 318 -6.84 22.76 3.33
C LEU A 318 -5.39 22.40 3.70
N PHE A 319 -4.69 21.63 2.86
CA PHE A 319 -3.28 21.28 2.99
C PHE A 319 -2.39 21.95 1.93
N ASP A 320 -2.81 23.06 1.33
CA ASP A 320 -2.00 23.77 0.34
C ASP A 320 -0.60 24.10 0.93
N LEU A 321 0.45 23.62 0.26
CA LEU A 321 1.84 23.74 0.70
C LEU A 321 2.38 25.19 0.69
N SER A 322 1.64 26.12 0.10
CA SER A 322 1.92 27.55 0.12
C SER A 322 1.38 28.27 1.36
N LEU A 323 0.55 27.61 2.18
CA LEU A 323 -0.02 28.19 3.39
C LEU A 323 1.07 28.70 4.35
N THR A 324 0.77 29.83 4.98
CA THR A 324 1.63 30.49 5.99
C THR A 324 0.93 30.60 7.34
N ASP A 325 -0.33 30.20 7.40
CA ASP A 325 -1.14 30.02 8.60
C ASP A 325 -2.00 28.75 8.44
N MET A 326 -2.66 28.35 9.53
CA MET A 326 -3.63 27.28 9.56
C MET A 326 -4.76 27.72 10.48
N PRO A 327 -6.01 27.84 10.01
CA PRO A 327 -7.14 28.14 10.89
C PRO A 327 -7.32 27.10 12.01
N ALA A 328 -7.83 27.56 13.16
CA ALA A 328 -8.02 26.70 14.33
C ALA A 328 -8.97 25.52 14.07
N ASP A 329 -9.99 25.72 13.22
CA ASP A 329 -11.05 24.76 12.95
C ASP A 329 -10.80 23.93 11.67
N THR A 330 -9.58 23.93 11.11
CA THR A 330 -9.29 23.19 9.86
C THR A 330 -9.51 21.68 10.03
N ASP A 331 -9.11 21.10 11.15
CA ASP A 331 -9.35 19.69 11.44
C ASP A 331 -10.85 19.36 11.59
N CYS A 332 -11.64 20.27 12.18
CA CYS A 332 -13.09 20.17 12.23
C CYS A 332 -13.73 20.25 10.84
N THR A 333 -13.20 21.11 9.98
CA THR A 333 -13.65 21.25 8.59
C THR A 333 -13.36 19.95 7.83
N ILE A 334 -12.16 19.39 7.96
CA ILE A 334 -11.79 18.09 7.37
C ILE A 334 -12.69 16.98 7.88
N LYS A 335 -12.95 16.91 9.19
CA LYS A 335 -13.87 15.92 9.79
C LYS A 335 -15.25 15.99 9.13
N SER A 336 -15.82 17.19 9.05
CA SER A 336 -17.16 17.43 8.49
C SER A 336 -17.26 17.07 7.01
N LEU A 337 -16.15 17.21 6.28
CA LEU A 337 -16.03 16.82 4.87
C LEU A 337 -15.94 15.31 4.69
N LEU A 338 -15.14 14.62 5.52
CA LEU A 338 -14.80 13.22 5.29
C LEU A 338 -15.82 12.22 5.85
N GLU A 339 -16.47 12.52 6.97
CA GLU A 339 -17.40 11.58 7.63
C GLU A 339 -18.57 11.14 6.74
N PRO A 340 -19.21 12.03 5.95
CA PRO A 340 -20.25 11.61 5.01
C PRO A 340 -19.77 10.61 3.95
N MET A 341 -18.45 10.51 3.70
CA MET A 341 -17.89 9.56 2.72
C MET A 341 -17.68 8.16 3.31
N TYR A 342 -17.72 7.98 4.62
CA TYR A 342 -17.37 6.71 5.26
C TYR A 342 -18.22 5.52 4.78
N PRO A 343 -19.57 5.62 4.64
CA PRO A 343 -20.37 4.51 4.15
C PRO A 343 -19.96 4.05 2.74
N ASP A 344 -19.71 5.00 1.83
CA ASP A 344 -19.32 4.70 0.44
C ASP A 344 -17.88 4.18 0.34
N LEU A 345 -17.00 4.54 1.28
CA LEU A 345 -15.67 3.95 1.45
C LEU A 345 -15.73 2.56 2.12
N GLY A 346 -16.89 2.14 2.64
CA GLY A 346 -17.06 0.90 3.37
C GLY A 346 -16.29 0.86 4.68
N ILE A 347 -16.19 2.00 5.37
CA ILE A 347 -15.60 2.14 6.72
C ILE A 347 -16.61 2.82 7.66
N THR A 348 -16.35 2.79 8.96
CA THR A 348 -17.22 3.38 9.99
C THR A 348 -16.48 4.41 10.83
N CYS A 349 -17.23 5.25 11.55
CA CYS A 349 -16.69 6.13 12.58
C CYS A 349 -15.90 5.34 13.62
N ALA A 350 -16.43 4.20 14.06
CA ALA A 350 -15.74 3.30 14.97
C ALA A 350 -14.41 2.78 14.41
N MET A 351 -14.30 2.55 13.09
CA MET A 351 -13.02 2.17 12.49
C MET A 351 -12.03 3.33 12.50
N VAL A 352 -12.46 4.55 12.20
CA VAL A 352 -11.57 5.73 12.19
C VAL A 352 -11.11 6.10 13.60
N GLY A 353 -12.00 6.03 14.60
CA GLY A 353 -11.69 6.36 15.98
C GLY A 353 -11.47 7.86 16.22
N THR A 354 -10.93 8.19 17.39
CA THR A 354 -10.72 9.55 17.87
C THR A 354 -9.25 9.81 18.14
N TRP A 355 -8.75 10.99 17.76
CA TRP A 355 -7.37 11.33 18.04
C TRP A 355 -7.16 11.59 19.53
N LYS A 356 -6.27 10.81 20.17
CA LYS A 356 -6.10 10.77 21.62
C LYS A 356 -5.75 12.11 22.28
N ASP A 357 -5.00 12.98 21.59
CA ASP A 357 -4.56 14.27 22.17
C ASP A 357 -5.69 15.29 22.28
N VAL A 358 -6.83 15.08 21.60
CA VAL A 358 -7.99 15.98 21.62
C VAL A 358 -9.26 15.32 22.15
N ARG A 359 -9.26 13.99 22.33
CA ARG A 359 -10.43 13.21 22.78
C ARG A 359 -11.04 13.70 24.09
N GLU A 360 -10.20 14.15 25.03
CA GLU A 360 -10.63 14.63 26.35
C GLU A 360 -10.88 16.15 26.39
N ILE A 361 -10.71 16.85 25.26
CA ILE A 361 -10.95 18.29 25.19
C ILE A 361 -12.45 18.54 24.97
N SER A 362 -13.14 18.90 26.06
CA SER A 362 -14.56 19.22 26.03
C SER A 362 -14.89 20.28 24.97
N GLY A 363 -15.83 19.95 24.08
CA GLY A 363 -16.30 20.84 23.01
C GLY A 363 -15.44 20.83 21.74
N HIS A 364 -14.33 20.09 21.71
CA HIS A 364 -13.56 19.92 20.49
C HIS A 364 -14.30 19.01 19.50
N CYS A 365 -14.40 19.40 18.23
CA CYS A 365 -15.17 18.66 17.22
C CYS A 365 -14.67 17.21 17.04
N LEU A 366 -13.36 17.00 17.10
CA LEU A 366 -12.77 15.67 16.94
C LEU A 366 -13.12 14.73 18.10
N ALA A 367 -13.39 15.26 19.30
CA ALA A 367 -13.80 14.47 20.46
C ALA A 367 -15.21 13.90 20.33
N THR A 368 -16.04 14.49 19.47
CA THR A 368 -17.39 14.00 19.20
C THR A 368 -17.32 12.83 18.22
N ALA A 369 -17.72 11.65 18.66
CA ALA A 369 -17.91 10.50 17.76
C ALA A 369 -18.91 10.87 16.66
N CYS A 370 -18.62 10.49 15.41
CA CYS A 370 -19.59 10.63 14.34
C CYS A 370 -20.65 9.54 14.38
N ASP A 371 -21.69 9.73 13.58
CA ASP A 371 -22.87 8.88 13.58
C ASP A 371 -22.73 7.74 12.56
N ASP A 372 -22.68 6.50 13.06
CA ASP A 372 -22.71 5.27 12.26
C ASP A 372 -24.15 4.77 11.99
N THR A 373 -25.18 5.58 12.27
CA THR A 373 -26.57 5.16 12.02
C THR A 373 -26.79 4.80 10.56
N GLY A 374 -27.09 3.51 10.33
CA GLY A 374 -27.28 2.95 8.99
C GLY A 374 -26.00 2.48 8.30
N ASN A 375 -24.82 2.64 8.91
CA ASN A 375 -23.55 2.15 8.41
C ASN A 375 -23.04 0.96 9.24
N SER A 376 -23.12 -0.24 8.67
CA SER A 376 -22.67 -1.49 9.28
C SER A 376 -21.43 -2.09 8.61
N ALA A 377 -20.66 -1.25 7.92
CA ALA A 377 -19.49 -1.71 7.18
C ALA A 377 -18.49 -2.45 8.07
N THR A 378 -17.92 -3.54 7.53
CA THR A 378 -16.81 -4.29 8.14
C THR A 378 -15.55 -4.11 7.31
N LEU A 379 -14.39 -4.40 7.91
CA LEU A 379 -13.12 -4.33 7.18
C LEU A 379 -13.12 -5.33 6.01
N GLY A 380 -13.51 -6.57 6.33
CA GLY A 380 -13.46 -7.73 5.44
C GLY A 380 -13.08 -8.98 6.25
N ASP A 381 -13.03 -10.13 5.58
CA ASP A 381 -12.55 -11.37 6.18
C ASP A 381 -11.02 -11.34 6.36
N SER A 382 -10.52 -12.12 7.30
CA SER A 382 -9.08 -12.24 7.60
C SER A 382 -8.73 -13.65 8.07
N SER A 383 -7.44 -13.99 8.07
CA SER A 383 -6.95 -15.31 8.46
C SER A 383 -5.60 -15.22 9.15
N THR A 384 -5.45 -15.90 10.27
CA THR A 384 -4.14 -16.12 10.91
C THR A 384 -3.44 -17.38 10.40
N ALA A 385 -4.09 -18.16 9.52
CA ALA A 385 -3.49 -19.34 8.93
C ALA A 385 -2.51 -18.94 7.81
N TRP A 386 -1.40 -19.68 7.73
CA TRP A 386 -0.45 -19.58 6.63
C TRP A 386 -0.78 -20.59 5.53
N VAL A 387 -0.30 -20.30 4.33
CA VAL A 387 -0.44 -21.22 3.22
C VAL A 387 0.46 -22.45 3.41
N ASP A 388 -0.11 -23.62 3.19
CA ASP A 388 0.63 -24.88 3.18
C ASP A 388 1.43 -25.04 1.88
N MET A 389 2.72 -24.68 1.93
CA MET A 389 3.65 -24.81 0.81
C MET A 389 3.96 -26.27 0.43
N CYS A 390 3.58 -27.25 1.27
CA CYS A 390 3.70 -28.68 0.97
C CYS A 390 2.50 -29.23 0.18
N LYS A 391 1.41 -28.49 0.08
CA LYS A 391 0.30 -28.85 -0.83
C LYS A 391 0.65 -28.45 -2.26
N ALA A 392 0.45 -29.41 -3.17
CA ALA A 392 0.52 -29.14 -4.59
C ALA A 392 -0.47 -28.04 -4.97
N ILE A 393 -0.03 -27.10 -5.80
CA ILE A 393 -0.91 -26.17 -6.50
C ILE A 393 -1.85 -27.05 -7.33
N PRO A 394 -3.19 -26.89 -7.24
CA PRO A 394 -4.10 -27.59 -8.13
C PRO A 394 -3.72 -27.25 -9.58
N SER A 395 -3.11 -28.20 -10.30
CA SER A 395 -2.89 -28.02 -11.73
C SER A 395 -4.24 -28.07 -12.41
N THR A 396 -4.66 -27.01 -13.09
CA THR A 396 -5.76 -27.12 -14.05
C THR A 396 -5.26 -28.01 -15.18
N SER A 397 -5.53 -29.31 -15.11
CA SER A 397 -5.34 -30.20 -16.25
C SER A 397 -6.26 -29.74 -17.37
N GLU A 398 -5.73 -29.63 -18.59
CA GLU A 398 -6.45 -29.25 -19.82
C GLU A 398 -7.74 -30.06 -20.11
N SER A 399 -8.04 -31.11 -19.34
CA SER A 399 -9.18 -32.01 -19.55
C SER A 399 -10.53 -31.51 -19.03
N GLU A 400 -10.63 -30.37 -18.34
CA GLU A 400 -11.93 -29.83 -17.88
C GLU A 400 -12.55 -28.77 -18.80
N MET A 401 -11.86 -28.37 -19.87
CA MET A 401 -12.36 -27.39 -20.84
C MET A 401 -13.44 -27.92 -21.80
N GLU A 402 -13.73 -29.22 -21.83
CA GLU A 402 -14.71 -29.79 -22.78
C GLU A 402 -16.14 -29.95 -22.23
N ASN A 403 -16.42 -29.66 -20.95
CA ASN A 403 -17.76 -30.01 -20.41
C ASN A 403 -18.50 -28.96 -19.58
N SER A 404 -18.04 -27.69 -19.54
CA SER A 404 -18.85 -26.61 -19.00
C SER A 404 -19.17 -25.59 -20.10
N GLY A 405 -20.26 -25.85 -20.83
CA GLY A 405 -20.91 -24.83 -21.64
C GLY A 405 -21.37 -23.68 -20.74
N PHE A 406 -20.55 -22.64 -20.63
CA PHE A 406 -20.90 -21.41 -19.93
C PHE A 406 -21.08 -20.31 -20.98
N THR A 407 -22.34 -19.97 -21.23
CA THR A 407 -22.74 -18.79 -21.99
C THR A 407 -22.23 -17.54 -21.28
N ALA A 408 -21.35 -16.80 -21.95
CA ALA A 408 -20.96 -15.46 -21.55
C ALA A 408 -22.20 -14.55 -21.50
N SER A 409 -22.50 -13.99 -20.33
CA SER A 409 -23.36 -12.83 -20.18
C SER A 409 -22.65 -11.84 -19.26
N VAL A 410 -22.02 -10.83 -19.86
CA VAL A 410 -21.59 -9.62 -19.20
C VAL A 410 -22.28 -8.45 -19.89
N ALA A 411 -23.15 -7.77 -19.16
CA ALA A 411 -23.50 -6.36 -19.35
C ALA A 411 -24.00 -5.88 -17.97
N ALA A 412 -23.15 -5.25 -17.16
CA ALA A 412 -22.91 -3.81 -17.17
C ALA A 412 -24.21 -3.00 -16.99
N ALA A 413 -24.40 -2.46 -15.78
CA ALA A 413 -25.29 -1.34 -15.55
C ALA A 413 -24.65 -0.43 -14.48
N MET A 414 -23.94 0.60 -14.93
CA MET A 414 -24.06 1.98 -14.43
C MET A 414 -23.42 2.94 -15.46
N PRO A 415 -23.99 4.16 -15.61
CA PRO A 415 -24.10 4.79 -16.92
C PRO A 415 -22.91 5.68 -17.28
N LEU A 416 -22.46 5.51 -18.53
CA LEU A 416 -21.63 6.47 -19.26
C LEU A 416 -22.45 7.71 -19.59
N SER A 417 -21.93 8.90 -19.29
CA SER A 417 -22.32 10.12 -19.96
C SER A 417 -21.12 11.07 -20.03
N ILE A 418 -20.56 11.20 -21.23
CA ILE A 418 -20.25 12.45 -21.96
C ILE A 418 -19.10 12.20 -22.94
N LEU A 419 -19.53 11.82 -24.15
CA LEU A 419 -19.17 12.38 -25.45
C LEU A 419 -17.76 13.00 -25.62
N ALA A 420 -16.93 12.27 -26.37
CA ALA A 420 -15.77 12.79 -27.06
C ALA A 420 -16.17 13.72 -28.21
N ILE A 421 -15.42 14.82 -28.40
CA ILE A 421 -15.22 15.45 -29.71
C ILE A 421 -13.74 15.79 -29.87
N PHE A 422 -13.19 15.31 -30.98
CA PHE A 422 -11.86 15.52 -31.54
C PHE A 422 -11.40 17.00 -31.52
N PHE A 423 -10.22 17.26 -30.95
CA PHE A 423 -8.98 17.65 -31.66
C PHE A 423 -7.79 17.53 -30.70
#